data_AF-A0A7C3KXF7-F1
#
_entry.id   AF-A0A7C3KXF7-F1
#
_cell.length_a   1.000
_cell.length_b   1.000
_cell.length_c   1.000
_cell.angle_alpha   90.00
_cell.angle_beta   90.00
_cell.angle_gamma   90.00
#
_symmetry.space_group_name_H-M   'P 1'
#
loop_
_entity.id
_entity.type
_entity.pdbx_description
1 polymer ?
#
loop_
_entity_poly.entity_id
_entity_poly.type
_entity_poly.pdbx_seq_one_letter_code
_entity_poly.pdbx_strand_id
1 'polypeptide(L)'
;STVVVQNTARTQHFLIPIPAAATNVTLDEFDWILNTGETGVAYVNGPAKIIAATPAIGSSSATAPSSVQVVFSEAVNATAGAFTITGPGGSVATTFAYNAGTRTATLTPTAALAAGTYTVNVASTITTVASGLTLDGEIVGGALPSGDGVSGGNASWTFTVEPSCIADVDDGSGTGTPDGGVTIDDLLYYLGIFEGGSVAADVDDGSGTGTPDGGVTIDDLLYYLLRFESGC
;
A
#
# COMPACT_ATOMS: atom_id res chain seq x y z
N SER A 1 -16.49 2.47 22.68
CA SER A 1 -17.14 2.29 21.38
C SER A 1 -17.73 0.89 21.35
N THR A 2 -18.88 0.72 20.70
CA THR A 2 -19.47 -0.61 20.45
C THR A 2 -19.16 -0.97 19.00
N VAL A 3 -18.66 -2.18 18.76
CA VAL A 3 -18.48 -2.72 17.40
C VAL A 3 -19.53 -3.80 17.20
N VAL A 4 -20.36 -3.63 16.20
CA VAL A 4 -21.40 -4.60 15.84
C VAL A 4 -20.82 -5.54 14.78
N VAL A 5 -20.87 -6.84 15.07
CA VAL A 5 -20.56 -7.88 14.10
C VAL A 5 -21.80 -8.71 13.84
N GLN A 6 -22.02 -9.04 12.57
CA GLN A 6 -23.13 -9.90 12.16
C GLN A 6 -22.58 -11.30 11.92
N ASN A 7 -22.94 -12.24 12.79
CA ASN A 7 -22.60 -13.64 12.58
C ASN A 7 -23.62 -14.27 11.61
N THR A 8 -23.19 -14.53 10.37
CA THR A 8 -24.04 -15.08 9.31
C THR A 8 -23.75 -16.55 9.00
N ALA A 9 -22.77 -17.15 9.70
CA ALA A 9 -22.47 -18.57 9.57
C ALA A 9 -22.32 -19.27 10.93
N ARG A 10 -22.25 -20.60 10.91
CA ARG A 10 -22.09 -21.40 12.14
C ARG A 10 -20.76 -21.12 12.84
N THR A 11 -19.74 -20.76 12.08
CA THR A 11 -18.41 -20.42 12.57
C THR A 11 -17.87 -19.30 11.72
N GLN A 12 -17.54 -18.17 12.36
CA GLN A 12 -16.86 -17.03 11.74
C GLN A 12 -15.80 -16.49 12.69
N HIS A 13 -14.74 -15.91 12.13
CA HIS A 13 -13.59 -15.40 12.85
C HIS A 13 -13.37 -13.93 12.53
N PHE A 14 -13.83 -13.05 13.40
CA PHE A 14 -13.64 -11.61 13.23
C PHE A 14 -12.32 -11.16 13.87
N LEU A 15 -11.62 -10.25 13.19
CA LEU A 15 -10.49 -9.52 13.76
C LEU A 15 -10.86 -8.05 13.82
N ILE A 16 -11.10 -7.57 15.03
CA ILE A 16 -11.64 -6.23 15.27
C ILE A 16 -10.56 -5.43 16.00
N PRO A 17 -10.00 -4.39 15.38
CA PRO A 17 -9.14 -3.45 16.08
C PRO A 17 -9.94 -2.73 17.17
N ILE A 18 -9.51 -2.86 18.43
CA ILE A 18 -10.10 -2.18 19.58
C ILE A 18 -9.00 -1.38 20.31
N PRO A 19 -9.29 -0.16 20.77
CA PRO A 19 -8.28 0.72 21.38
C PRO A 19 -7.86 0.30 22.80
N ALA A 20 -8.59 -0.63 23.41
CA ALA A 20 -8.32 -1.20 24.72
C ALA A 20 -8.87 -2.63 24.77
N ALA A 21 -8.50 -3.38 25.81
CA ALA A 21 -8.99 -4.75 26.00
C ALA A 21 -10.52 -4.81 26.02
N ALA A 22 -11.10 -5.79 25.32
CA ALA A 22 -12.53 -6.06 25.39
C ALA A 22 -12.90 -6.44 26.83
N THR A 23 -13.89 -5.76 27.41
CA THR A 23 -14.32 -5.98 28.79
C THR A 23 -15.60 -6.81 28.89
N ASN A 24 -16.42 -6.81 27.84
CA ASN A 24 -17.66 -7.58 27.77
C ASN A 24 -18.03 -7.87 26.30
N VAL A 25 -18.89 -8.85 26.08
CA VAL A 25 -19.63 -9.05 24.82
C VAL A 25 -21.10 -8.80 25.11
N THR A 26 -21.88 -8.43 24.09
CA THR A 26 -23.34 -8.35 24.20
C THR A 26 -23.89 -9.03 22.97
N LEU A 27 -24.64 -10.11 23.17
CA LEU A 27 -25.31 -10.84 22.11
C LEU A 27 -26.67 -10.21 21.86
N ASP A 28 -26.95 -9.85 20.60
CA ASP A 28 -28.28 -9.40 20.12
C ASP A 28 -28.99 -8.45 21.12
N GLU A 29 -28.61 -7.17 21.12
CA GLU A 29 -29.05 -6.14 22.09
C GLU A 29 -30.58 -6.00 22.25
N PHE A 30 -31.37 -6.56 21.33
CA PHE A 30 -32.84 -6.54 21.36
C PHE A 30 -33.48 -7.91 21.65
N ASP A 31 -32.70 -8.93 22.00
CA ASP A 31 -33.14 -10.27 22.45
C ASP A 31 -34.16 -10.97 21.51
N TRP A 32 -33.99 -10.83 20.19
CA TRP A 32 -34.85 -11.55 19.22
C TRP A 32 -34.45 -13.02 19.07
N ILE A 33 -33.22 -13.36 19.46
CA ILE A 33 -32.72 -14.74 19.55
C ILE A 33 -32.58 -15.13 21.03
N LEU A 34 -33.20 -16.25 21.41
CA LEU A 34 -32.99 -16.88 22.73
C LEU A 34 -31.51 -17.25 22.90
N ASN A 35 -30.79 -16.52 23.75
CA ASN A 35 -29.46 -16.90 24.23
C ASN A 35 -29.57 -17.57 25.61
N THR A 36 -28.79 -18.61 25.86
CA THR A 36 -28.81 -19.37 27.13
C THR A 36 -27.70 -18.93 28.10
N GLY A 37 -27.05 -17.80 27.79
CA GLY A 37 -25.92 -17.25 28.54
C GLY A 37 -24.60 -17.22 27.75
N GLU A 38 -23.63 -16.50 28.31
CA GLU A 38 -22.27 -16.35 27.78
C GLU A 38 -21.31 -17.28 28.54
N THR A 39 -20.36 -17.90 27.85
CA THR A 39 -19.34 -18.73 28.48
C THR A 39 -17.99 -18.38 27.89
N GLY A 40 -17.01 -18.08 28.75
CA GLY A 40 -15.63 -17.88 28.33
C GLY A 40 -15.08 -19.17 27.74
N VAL A 41 -14.52 -19.08 26.53
CA VAL A 41 -13.84 -20.20 25.87
C VAL A 41 -12.36 -19.87 25.71
N ALA A 42 -11.53 -20.91 25.61
CA ALA A 42 -10.14 -20.72 25.21
C ALA A 42 -10.08 -20.15 23.80
N TYR A 43 -9.08 -19.31 23.53
CA TYR A 43 -8.85 -18.79 22.19
C TYR A 43 -8.60 -19.93 21.20
N VAL A 44 -9.26 -19.88 20.04
CA VAL A 44 -9.08 -20.81 18.94
C VAL A 44 -8.55 -20.01 17.75
N ASN A 45 -7.40 -20.42 17.20
CA ASN A 45 -6.86 -19.77 16.02
C ASN A 45 -7.80 -19.93 14.82
N GLY A 46 -8.08 -18.82 14.15
CA GLY A 46 -8.90 -18.75 12.94
C GLY A 46 -8.08 -18.76 11.64
N PRO A 47 -8.71 -18.46 10.50
CA PRO A 47 -8.01 -18.07 9.29
C PRO A 47 -7.24 -16.77 9.52
N ALA A 48 -6.06 -16.67 8.91
CA ALA A 48 -5.25 -15.47 8.96
C ALA A 48 -5.92 -14.36 8.15
N LYS A 49 -5.69 -13.11 8.57
CA LYS A 49 -6.13 -11.91 7.88
C LYS A 49 -4.94 -11.04 7.56
N ILE A 50 -5.04 -10.23 6.52
CA ILE A 50 -4.05 -9.19 6.23
C ILE A 50 -4.34 -8.02 7.17
N ILE A 51 -3.32 -7.53 7.88
CA ILE A 51 -3.45 -6.44 8.85
C ILE A 51 -2.66 -5.19 8.45
N ALA A 52 -1.69 -5.33 7.55
CA ALA A 52 -1.01 -4.21 6.94
C ALA A 52 -0.53 -4.57 5.53
N ALA A 53 -0.51 -3.56 4.65
CA ALA A 53 0.08 -3.64 3.32
C ALA A 53 0.97 -2.40 3.11
N THR A 54 2.09 -2.59 2.42
CA THR A 54 2.98 -1.50 1.99
C THR A 54 3.35 -1.74 0.54
N PRO A 55 3.09 -0.82 -0.41
CA PRO A 55 2.31 0.41 -0.25
C PRO A 55 0.90 0.18 0.32
N ALA A 56 0.35 1.21 0.96
CA ALA A 56 -0.97 1.13 1.56
C ALA A 56 -2.04 0.94 0.47
N ILE A 57 -3.20 0.39 0.85
CA ILE A 57 -4.30 0.17 -0.09
C ILE A 57 -4.75 1.51 -0.67
N GLY A 58 -4.77 1.61 -2.00
CA GLY A 58 -5.17 2.80 -2.73
C GLY A 58 -4.19 3.97 -2.65
N SER A 59 -2.99 3.79 -2.09
CA SER A 59 -2.02 4.89 -1.99
C SER A 59 -1.42 5.25 -3.34
N SER A 60 -1.17 6.53 -3.55
CA SER A 60 -0.31 7.08 -4.61
C SER A 60 1.03 7.52 -4.02
N SER A 61 2.11 7.38 -4.79
CA SER A 61 3.44 7.91 -4.42
C SER A 61 4.23 8.30 -5.66
N ALA A 62 4.92 9.43 -5.61
CA ALA A 62 5.85 9.88 -6.65
C ALA A 62 7.08 8.96 -6.77
N THR A 63 7.47 8.30 -5.67
CA THR A 63 8.60 7.37 -5.67
C THR A 63 8.10 5.93 -5.80
N ALA A 64 8.60 5.23 -6.81
CA ALA A 64 8.33 3.81 -7.00
C ALA A 64 8.83 2.97 -5.81
N PRO A 65 7.99 2.11 -5.20
CA PRO A 65 8.42 1.28 -4.08
C PRO A 65 9.41 0.19 -4.54
N SER A 66 10.48 0.00 -3.77
CA SER A 66 11.44 -1.09 -4.00
C SER A 66 10.97 -2.45 -3.50
N SER A 67 9.87 -2.50 -2.73
CA SER A 67 9.23 -3.73 -2.29
C SER A 67 7.75 -3.54 -2.00
N VAL A 68 6.99 -4.63 -2.11
CA VAL A 68 5.62 -4.73 -1.61
C VAL A 68 5.60 -5.70 -0.44
N GLN A 69 5.02 -5.28 0.69
CA GLN A 69 4.93 -6.06 1.92
C GLN A 69 3.48 -6.32 2.31
N VAL A 70 3.22 -7.53 2.80
CA VAL A 70 1.92 -7.98 3.32
C VAL A 70 2.14 -8.57 4.70
N VAL A 71 1.47 -8.02 5.71
CA VAL A 71 1.58 -8.48 7.10
C VAL A 71 0.30 -9.22 7.48
N PHE A 72 0.46 -10.42 8.03
CA PHE A 72 -0.65 -11.27 8.45
C PHE A 72 -0.88 -11.19 9.98
N SER A 73 -2.12 -11.40 10.40
CA SER A 73 -2.51 -11.48 11.82
C SER A 73 -1.88 -12.69 12.53
N GLU A 74 -1.62 -13.76 11.78
CA GLU A 74 -1.10 -15.04 12.26
C GLU A 74 0.09 -15.49 11.40
N ALA A 75 0.89 -16.43 11.91
CA ALA A 75 1.89 -17.10 11.08
C ALA A 75 1.19 -17.94 9.99
N VAL A 76 1.68 -17.86 8.75
CA VAL A 76 1.08 -18.51 7.59
C VAL A 76 2.09 -19.36 6.82
N ASN A 77 1.60 -20.38 6.13
CA ASN A 77 2.34 -21.09 5.09
C ASN A 77 2.14 -20.36 3.76
N ALA A 78 3.05 -19.45 3.43
CA ALA A 78 3.03 -18.64 2.23
C ALA A 78 4.10 -19.11 1.22
N THR A 79 3.75 -19.15 -0.06
CA THR A 79 4.69 -19.44 -1.15
C THR A 79 4.62 -18.33 -2.20
N ALA A 80 5.67 -18.16 -2.99
CA ALA A 80 5.74 -17.12 -4.01
C ALA A 80 4.54 -17.16 -4.98
N GLY A 81 4.07 -18.35 -5.35
CA GLY A 81 2.94 -18.53 -6.28
C GLY A 81 1.58 -18.06 -5.74
N ALA A 82 1.48 -17.73 -4.46
CA ALA A 82 0.27 -17.16 -3.87
C ALA A 82 0.16 -15.64 -4.05
N PHE A 83 1.19 -14.99 -4.61
CA PHE A 83 1.23 -13.53 -4.74
C PHE A 83 1.50 -13.12 -6.19
N THR A 84 0.80 -12.10 -6.67
CA THR A 84 1.07 -11.49 -7.96
C THR A 84 1.02 -9.97 -7.87
N ILE A 85 1.84 -9.30 -8.69
CA ILE A 85 1.76 -7.87 -8.92
C ILE A 85 1.61 -7.67 -10.42
N THR A 86 0.58 -6.94 -10.83
CA THR A 86 0.32 -6.62 -12.24
C THR A 86 0.28 -5.10 -12.39
N GLY A 87 1.08 -4.55 -13.29
CA GLY A 87 1.11 -3.13 -13.61
C GLY A 87 0.71 -2.84 -15.06
N PRO A 88 0.91 -1.60 -15.53
CA PRO A 88 0.57 -1.18 -16.89
C PRO A 88 1.27 -1.99 -17.98
N GLY A 89 2.51 -2.44 -17.71
CA GLY A 89 3.30 -3.30 -18.60
C GLY A 89 3.00 -4.80 -18.49
N GLY A 90 2.02 -5.19 -17.68
CA GLY A 90 1.68 -6.60 -17.40
C GLY A 90 2.23 -7.10 -16.06
N SER A 91 2.48 -8.41 -15.97
CA SER A 91 2.95 -9.06 -14.74
C SER A 91 4.35 -8.56 -14.35
N VAL A 92 4.53 -8.18 -13.09
CA VAL A 92 5.81 -7.74 -12.53
C VAL A 92 6.56 -8.94 -11.96
N ALA A 93 7.77 -9.17 -12.46
CA ALA A 93 8.67 -10.18 -11.90
C ALA A 93 9.18 -9.77 -10.51
N THR A 94 9.13 -10.69 -9.56
CA THR A 94 9.54 -10.43 -8.16
C THR A 94 10.34 -11.59 -7.58
N THR A 95 11.20 -11.29 -6.61
CA THR A 95 11.68 -12.27 -5.64
C THR A 95 10.77 -12.27 -4.41
N PHE A 96 10.63 -13.41 -3.75
CA PHE A 96 9.74 -13.59 -2.60
C PHE A 96 10.50 -14.02 -1.35
N ALA A 97 10.16 -13.41 -0.22
CA ALA A 97 10.58 -13.85 1.11
C ALA A 97 9.40 -13.81 2.09
N TYR A 98 9.38 -14.72 3.06
CA TYR A 98 8.44 -14.69 4.18
C TYR A 98 9.18 -14.80 5.51
N ASN A 99 8.93 -13.87 6.43
CA ASN A 99 9.45 -13.87 7.78
C ASN A 99 8.33 -14.26 8.76
N ALA A 100 8.41 -15.46 9.33
CA ALA A 100 7.40 -15.97 10.27
C ALA A 100 7.40 -15.22 11.62
N GLY A 101 8.52 -14.62 12.04
CA GLY A 101 8.62 -13.87 13.29
C GLY A 101 7.88 -12.54 13.22
N THR A 102 7.92 -11.86 12.06
CA THR A 102 7.16 -10.61 11.83
C THR A 102 5.84 -10.84 11.09
N ARG A 103 5.57 -12.08 10.66
CA ARG A 103 4.41 -12.47 9.84
C ARG A 103 4.32 -11.66 8.55
N THR A 104 5.46 -11.36 7.94
CA THR A 104 5.56 -10.47 6.78
C THR A 104 6.00 -11.24 5.55
N ALA A 105 5.19 -11.18 4.50
CA ALA A 105 5.59 -11.52 3.14
C ALA A 105 6.15 -10.28 2.45
N THR A 106 7.28 -10.43 1.75
CA THR A 106 7.96 -9.37 1.02
C THR A 106 8.15 -9.80 -0.43
N LEU A 107 7.58 -9.03 -1.35
CA LEU A 107 7.83 -9.12 -2.78
C LEU A 107 8.78 -8.01 -3.19
N THR A 108 9.87 -8.34 -3.86
CA THR A 108 10.85 -7.36 -4.34
C THR A 108 10.84 -7.39 -5.86
N PRO A 109 10.32 -6.35 -6.54
CA PRO A 109 10.42 -6.23 -8.00
C PRO A 109 11.86 -6.38 -8.48
N THR A 110 12.08 -7.15 -9.55
CA THR A 110 13.44 -7.35 -10.10
C THR A 110 13.90 -6.19 -10.99
N ALA A 111 12.99 -5.26 -11.28
CA ALA A 111 13.25 -4.01 -12.00
C ALA A 111 12.44 -2.88 -11.36
N ALA A 112 12.88 -1.64 -11.56
CA ALA A 112 12.16 -0.46 -11.10
C ALA A 112 10.76 -0.41 -11.72
N LEU A 113 9.76 -0.05 -10.91
CA LEU A 113 8.38 0.08 -11.36
C LEU A 113 8.22 1.41 -12.10
N ALA A 114 7.71 1.36 -13.33
CA ALA A 114 7.32 2.56 -14.07
C ALA A 114 6.06 3.19 -13.45
N ALA A 115 5.79 4.44 -13.81
CA ALA A 115 4.55 5.12 -13.43
C ALA A 115 3.31 4.35 -13.89
N GLY A 116 2.29 4.35 -13.05
CA GLY A 116 0.96 3.79 -13.28
C GLY A 116 0.42 2.99 -12.09
N THR A 117 -0.77 2.45 -12.28
CA THR A 117 -1.48 1.69 -11.25
C THR A 117 -1.09 0.22 -11.28
N TYR A 118 -0.75 -0.30 -10.10
CA TYR A 118 -0.42 -1.70 -9.87
C TYR A 118 -1.50 -2.37 -9.03
N THR A 119 -1.84 -3.60 -9.39
CA THR A 119 -2.74 -4.47 -8.62
C THR A 119 -1.93 -5.56 -7.95
N VAL A 120 -2.06 -5.68 -6.64
CA VAL A 120 -1.50 -6.79 -5.85
C VAL A 120 -2.61 -7.79 -5.58
N ASN A 121 -2.36 -9.07 -5.83
CA ASN A 121 -3.28 -10.15 -5.48
C ASN A 121 -2.61 -11.13 -4.52
N VAL A 122 -3.38 -11.59 -3.55
CA VAL A 122 -2.99 -12.62 -2.58
C VAL A 122 -4.02 -13.74 -2.63
N ALA A 123 -3.57 -14.95 -2.95
CA ALA A 123 -4.44 -16.10 -3.11
C ALA A 123 -4.93 -16.63 -1.75
N SER A 124 -6.17 -17.12 -1.74
CA SER A 124 -6.76 -17.77 -0.56
C SER A 124 -6.07 -19.08 -0.15
N THR A 125 -5.24 -19.65 -1.03
CA THR A 125 -4.52 -20.91 -0.78
C THR A 125 -3.49 -20.83 0.35
N ILE A 126 -3.13 -19.62 0.79
CA ILE A 126 -2.33 -19.41 2.00
C ILE A 126 -3.09 -19.97 3.20
N THR A 127 -2.41 -20.76 4.03
CA THR A 127 -3.01 -21.36 5.25
C THR A 127 -2.37 -20.82 6.51
N THR A 128 -3.17 -20.61 7.55
CA THR A 128 -2.66 -20.32 8.90
C THR A 128 -1.91 -21.53 9.44
N VAL A 129 -0.71 -21.33 10.00
CA VAL A 129 0.11 -22.42 10.56
C VAL A 129 -0.60 -23.13 11.71
N ALA A 130 -1.24 -22.37 12.61
CA ALA A 130 -1.85 -22.92 13.80
C ALA A 130 -3.18 -23.65 13.55
N SER A 131 -4.02 -23.15 12.64
CA SER A 131 -5.37 -23.68 12.41
C SER A 131 -5.51 -24.51 11.13
N GLY A 132 -4.60 -24.38 10.17
CA GLY A 132 -4.68 -25.00 8.86
C GLY A 132 -5.78 -24.42 7.94
N LEU A 133 -6.53 -23.41 8.40
CA LEU A 133 -7.57 -22.75 7.62
C LEU A 133 -6.95 -21.83 6.56
N THR A 134 -7.60 -21.73 5.40
CA THR A 134 -7.23 -20.83 4.31
C THR A 134 -7.44 -19.36 4.69
N LEU A 135 -6.73 -18.46 3.99
CA LEU A 135 -6.79 -17.02 4.22
C LEU A 135 -8.24 -16.49 4.18
N ASP A 136 -8.53 -15.51 5.04
CA ASP A 136 -9.75 -14.71 5.02
C ASP A 136 -9.35 -13.30 4.52
N GLY A 137 -9.11 -13.23 3.21
CA GLY A 137 -8.31 -12.20 2.55
C GLY A 137 -9.08 -11.04 1.95
N GLU A 138 -10.41 -11.11 1.89
CA GLU A 138 -11.25 -10.12 1.21
C GLU A 138 -11.01 -8.71 1.74
N ILE A 139 -10.72 -7.74 0.87
CA ILE A 139 -10.59 -6.34 1.29
C ILE A 139 -11.93 -5.67 1.04
N VAL A 140 -12.67 -5.41 2.12
CA VAL A 140 -13.96 -4.73 2.08
C VAL A 140 -13.76 -3.24 2.37
N GLY A 141 -14.29 -2.37 1.50
CA GLY A 141 -14.21 -0.91 1.68
C GLY A 141 -12.80 -0.33 1.60
N GLY A 142 -11.82 -1.06 1.03
CA GLY A 142 -10.44 -0.59 0.90
C GLY A 142 -9.68 -0.50 2.23
N ALA A 143 -10.17 -1.16 3.28
CA ALA A 143 -9.59 -1.09 4.62
C ALA A 143 -9.04 -2.44 5.08
N LEU A 144 -8.08 -2.37 6.00
CA LEU A 144 -7.57 -3.51 6.77
C LEU A 144 -8.01 -3.38 8.23
N PRO A 145 -8.16 -4.48 8.99
CA PRO A 145 -7.88 -5.87 8.60
C PRO A 145 -8.80 -6.44 7.52
N SER A 146 -8.30 -7.41 6.76
CA SER A 146 -9.09 -8.10 5.73
C SER A 146 -10.12 -9.08 6.31
N GLY A 147 -10.99 -9.54 5.41
CA GLY A 147 -11.82 -10.71 5.55
C GLY A 147 -13.22 -10.44 6.07
N ASP A 148 -14.15 -11.33 5.72
CA ASP A 148 -15.57 -11.28 6.14
C ASP A 148 -15.88 -12.19 7.35
N GLY A 149 -14.86 -12.91 7.83
CA GLY A 149 -14.98 -13.87 8.92
C GLY A 149 -14.98 -15.32 8.45
N VAL A 150 -14.97 -15.59 7.14
CA VAL A 150 -14.98 -16.92 6.54
C VAL A 150 -13.65 -17.18 5.83
N SER A 151 -13.07 -18.37 6.05
CA SER A 151 -11.85 -18.78 5.34
C SER A 151 -12.11 -19.03 3.85
N GLY A 152 -11.13 -18.75 3.00
CA GLY A 152 -11.20 -19.05 1.55
C GLY A 152 -11.15 -17.83 0.64
N GLY A 153 -10.84 -16.67 1.21
CA GLY A 153 -10.86 -15.39 0.53
C GLY A 153 -9.57 -14.92 -0.08
N ASN A 154 -9.64 -14.44 -1.32
CA ASN A 154 -8.54 -13.77 -1.98
C ASN A 154 -8.50 -12.30 -1.55
N ALA A 155 -7.29 -11.75 -1.42
CA ALA A 155 -7.11 -10.30 -1.30
C ALA A 155 -6.73 -9.72 -2.66
N SER A 156 -7.27 -8.53 -2.96
CA SER A 156 -6.85 -7.73 -4.11
C SER A 156 -6.94 -6.25 -3.75
N TRP A 157 -5.89 -5.50 -4.05
CA TRP A 157 -5.87 -4.05 -3.88
C TRP A 157 -4.94 -3.41 -4.89
N THR A 158 -5.04 -2.08 -5.01
CA THR A 158 -4.18 -1.30 -5.89
C THR A 158 -3.31 -0.32 -5.12
N PHE A 159 -2.22 0.08 -5.75
CA PHE A 159 -1.46 1.29 -5.42
C PHE A 159 -1.02 1.95 -6.74
N THR A 160 -0.71 3.24 -6.71
CA THR A 160 -0.26 3.99 -7.89
C THR A 160 1.15 4.52 -7.67
N VAL A 161 2.00 4.29 -8.66
CA VAL A 161 3.26 5.03 -8.82
C VAL A 161 2.94 6.21 -9.71
N GLU A 162 3.03 7.42 -9.18
CA GLU A 162 2.79 8.63 -9.98
C GLU A 162 3.94 8.84 -10.97
N PRO A 163 3.68 9.48 -12.13
CA PRO A 163 4.77 9.95 -12.97
C PRO A 163 5.70 10.85 -12.18
N SER A 164 7.00 10.77 -12.46
CA SER A 164 7.98 11.68 -11.86
C SER A 164 7.56 13.13 -12.14
N CYS A 165 7.32 13.89 -11.08
CA CYS A 165 7.04 15.31 -11.19
C CYS A 165 8.37 16.05 -11.32
N ILE A 166 8.58 16.75 -12.44
CA ILE A 166 9.80 17.53 -12.64
C ILE A 166 9.87 18.75 -11.70
N ALA A 167 8.74 19.12 -11.10
CA ALA A 167 8.61 20.25 -10.20
C ALA A 167 8.66 19.89 -8.70
N ASP A 168 8.80 18.61 -8.35
CA ASP A 168 9.07 18.13 -6.99
C ASP A 168 10.54 17.73 -6.93
N VAL A 169 11.38 18.66 -6.47
CA VAL A 169 12.84 18.57 -6.51
C VAL A 169 13.47 18.77 -5.14
N ASP A 170 12.76 19.29 -4.13
CA ASP A 170 13.32 19.53 -2.79
C ASP A 170 12.28 19.52 -1.65
N ASP A 171 12.60 18.78 -0.60
CA ASP A 171 11.81 18.57 0.63
C ASP A 171 11.97 19.71 1.67
N GLY A 172 12.46 20.88 1.25
CA GLY A 172 12.82 21.99 2.13
C GLY A 172 14.19 21.86 2.80
N SER A 173 14.97 20.83 2.47
CA SER A 173 16.35 20.67 2.95
C SER A 173 17.37 21.48 2.16
N GLY A 174 17.04 21.90 0.94
CA GLY A 174 17.97 22.50 -0.03
C GLY A 174 19.01 21.51 -0.57
N THR A 175 18.74 20.20 -0.50
CA THR A 175 19.67 19.15 -0.96
C THR A 175 19.26 18.50 -2.27
N GLY A 176 18.09 18.87 -2.82
CA GLY A 176 17.56 18.29 -4.05
C GLY A 176 16.89 16.95 -3.84
N THR A 177 16.27 16.75 -2.67
CA THR A 177 15.57 15.51 -2.31
C THR A 177 14.06 15.71 -2.45
N PRO A 178 13.37 15.07 -3.41
CA PRO A 178 11.91 15.17 -3.55
C PRO A 178 11.13 14.56 -2.37
N ASP A 179 9.96 15.11 -2.02
CA ASP A 179 9.07 14.59 -0.97
C ASP A 179 7.64 14.24 -1.41
N GLY A 180 7.33 14.43 -2.69
CA GLY A 180 5.99 14.22 -3.25
C GLY A 180 5.12 15.48 -3.23
N GLY A 181 5.60 16.60 -2.67
CA GLY A 181 4.96 17.90 -2.72
C GLY A 181 5.56 18.80 -3.80
N VAL A 182 4.74 19.65 -4.42
CA VAL A 182 5.22 20.77 -5.24
C VAL A 182 4.95 22.05 -4.45
N THR A 183 6.01 22.62 -3.89
CA THR A 183 5.97 23.69 -2.90
C THR A 183 6.96 24.81 -3.22
N ILE A 184 6.93 25.90 -2.45
CA ILE A 184 7.90 26.99 -2.66
C ILE A 184 9.35 26.52 -2.50
N ASP A 185 9.59 25.46 -1.71
CA ASP A 185 10.93 24.94 -1.47
C ASP A 185 11.52 24.35 -2.77
N ASP A 186 10.72 23.63 -3.55
CA ASP A 186 11.08 23.13 -4.87
C ASP A 186 11.45 24.26 -5.83
N LEU A 187 10.61 25.30 -5.92
CA LEU A 187 10.87 26.44 -6.79
C LEU A 187 12.16 27.16 -6.40
N LEU A 188 12.41 27.37 -5.10
CA LEU A 188 13.61 28.04 -4.63
C LEU A 188 14.86 27.21 -4.89
N TYR A 189 14.80 25.89 -4.67
CA TYR A 189 15.89 24.99 -5.00
C TYR A 189 16.18 24.99 -6.50
N TYR A 190 15.14 24.86 -7.34
CA TYR A 190 15.27 24.87 -8.79
C TYR A 190 15.91 26.16 -9.31
N LEU A 191 15.43 27.33 -8.85
CA LEU A 191 16.02 28.61 -9.25
C LEU A 191 17.50 28.72 -8.85
N GLY A 192 17.88 28.17 -7.69
CA GLY A 192 19.27 28.11 -7.26
C GLY A 192 20.16 27.28 -8.20
N ILE A 193 19.70 26.09 -8.61
CA ILE A 193 20.47 25.23 -9.54
C ILE A 193 20.46 25.78 -10.97
N PHE A 194 19.38 26.46 -11.38
CA PHE A 194 19.24 27.14 -12.66
C PHE A 194 20.22 28.31 -12.78
N GLU A 195 20.23 29.22 -11.80
CA GLU A 195 21.18 30.34 -11.76
C GLU A 195 22.64 29.86 -11.67
N GLY A 196 22.86 28.69 -11.05
CA GLY A 196 24.15 28.02 -10.99
C GLY A 196 24.59 27.36 -12.30
N GLY A 197 23.72 27.27 -13.31
CA GLY A 197 23.99 26.55 -14.56
C GLY A 197 24.21 25.04 -14.35
N SER A 198 23.59 24.47 -13.33
CA SER A 198 23.68 23.03 -13.03
C SER A 198 22.95 22.23 -14.10
N VAL A 199 23.57 21.16 -14.59
CA VAL A 199 22.91 20.20 -15.50
C VAL A 199 21.68 19.52 -14.88
N ALA A 200 21.47 19.63 -13.56
CA ALA A 200 20.22 19.19 -12.93
C ALA A 200 19.02 20.11 -13.25
N ALA A 201 19.28 21.32 -13.74
CA ALA A 201 18.27 22.27 -14.19
C ALA A 201 17.98 22.17 -15.70
N ASP A 202 18.72 21.33 -16.43
CA ASP A 202 18.46 21.02 -17.85
C ASP A 202 17.32 20.00 -17.91
N VAL A 203 16.11 20.50 -18.14
CA VAL A 203 14.85 19.74 -18.09
C VAL A 203 14.09 19.80 -19.41
N ASP A 204 14.39 20.72 -20.33
CA ASP A 204 13.74 20.80 -21.64
C ASP A 204 14.57 21.52 -22.71
N ASP A 205 14.57 20.96 -23.92
CA ASP A 205 15.27 21.43 -25.12
C ASP A 205 14.51 22.50 -25.93
N GLY A 206 13.47 23.10 -25.34
CA GLY A 206 12.55 24.02 -26.02
C GLY A 206 11.42 23.33 -26.80
N SER A 207 11.31 21.99 -26.72
CA SER A 207 10.19 21.25 -27.30
C SER A 207 8.94 21.24 -26.41
N GLY A 208 9.08 21.53 -25.12
CA GLY A 208 8.02 21.39 -24.12
C GLY A 208 7.66 19.93 -23.81
N THR A 209 8.57 18.99 -24.10
CA THR A 209 8.36 17.55 -23.87
C THR A 209 9.10 17.03 -22.64
N GLY A 210 9.91 17.85 -22.00
CA GLY A 210 10.76 17.47 -20.87
C GLY A 210 12.01 16.70 -21.31
N THR A 211 12.52 17.00 -22.50
CA THR A 211 13.71 16.33 -23.06
C THR A 211 14.94 17.23 -22.86
N PRO A 212 15.95 16.85 -22.06
CA PRO A 212 17.17 17.65 -21.86
C PRO A 212 18.09 17.69 -23.10
N ASP A 213 18.78 18.80 -23.35
CA ASP A 213 19.74 18.97 -24.48
C ASP A 213 21.20 19.23 -24.06
N GLY A 214 21.47 19.26 -22.77
CA GLY A 214 22.77 19.59 -22.18
C GLY A 214 22.96 21.09 -21.88
N GLY A 215 21.99 21.94 -22.24
CA GLY A 215 21.97 23.37 -21.94
C GLY A 215 21.09 23.70 -20.74
N VAL A 216 21.46 24.75 -20.00
CA VAL A 216 20.56 25.37 -19.00
C VAL A 216 20.18 26.74 -19.54
N THR A 217 18.95 26.85 -20.01
CA THR A 217 18.45 27.97 -20.82
C THR A 217 17.06 28.42 -20.35
N ILE A 218 16.54 29.49 -20.96
CA ILE A 218 15.20 29.96 -20.60
C ILE A 218 14.11 28.91 -20.87
N ASP A 219 14.35 27.99 -21.81
CA ASP A 219 13.38 26.94 -22.16
C ASP A 219 13.17 25.98 -20.97
N ASP A 220 14.23 25.62 -20.26
CA ASP A 220 14.18 24.83 -19.03
C ASP A 220 13.37 25.50 -17.94
N LEU A 221 13.63 26.79 -17.69
CA LEU A 221 12.91 27.55 -16.66
C LEU A 221 11.42 27.66 -16.99
N LEU A 222 11.07 27.92 -18.25
CA LEU A 222 9.68 28.00 -18.67
C LEU A 222 8.96 26.65 -18.57
N TYR A 223 9.64 25.56 -18.95
CA TYR A 223 9.12 24.21 -18.80
C TYR A 223 8.89 23.87 -17.33
N TYR A 224 9.86 24.13 -16.46
CA TYR A 224 9.73 23.91 -15.02
C TYR A 224 8.57 24.70 -14.41
N LEU A 225 8.47 26.01 -14.69
CA LEU A 225 7.42 26.86 -14.12
C LEU A 225 6.02 26.42 -14.54
N LEU A 226 5.85 25.98 -15.79
CA LEU A 226 4.58 25.42 -16.24
C LEU A 226 4.16 24.20 -15.41
N ARG A 227 5.12 23.34 -15.09
CA ARG A 227 4.94 22.10 -14.32
C ARG A 227 4.73 22.37 -12.83
N PHE A 228 5.43 23.37 -12.32
CA PHE A 228 5.27 23.89 -10.98
C PHE A 228 3.85 24.42 -10.75
N GLU A 229 3.34 25.24 -11.69
CA GLU A 229 1.99 25.80 -11.61
C GLU A 229 0.89 24.75 -11.76
N SER A 230 1.14 23.67 -12.50
CA SER A 230 0.19 22.55 -12.61
C SER A 230 0.22 21.60 -11.41
N GLY A 231 1.25 21.69 -10.56
CA GLY A 231 1.53 20.72 -9.50
C GLY A 231 1.97 19.34 -10.01
N CYS A 232 2.21 19.23 -11.34
CA CYS A 232 2.80 18.11 -12.10
C CYS A 232 2.63 18.31 -13.63
#